data_AF-A0A2J4YFJ0-F1
#
_entry.id   AF-A0A2J4YFJ0-F1
#
_cell.length_a   1.000
_cell.length_b   1.000
_cell.length_c   1.000
_cell.angle_alpha   90.00
_cell.angle_beta   90.00
_cell.angle_gamma   90.00
#
_symmetry.space_group_name_H-M   'P 1'
#
loop_
_entity.id
_entity.type
_entity.pdbx_description
1 polymer ?
#
loop_
_entity_poly.entity_id
_entity_poly.type
_entity_poly.pdbx_seq_one_letter_code
_entity_poly.pdbx_strand_id
1 'polypeptide(L)'
;QTLIGVRKSSGNRQLIEKCLADKPWRLDWFYEVRHLSTSLGLVEAGLGVSALPCLAMPHSGNSTVVSVPLVEPVIRRTLGMIRVKNRPLSAAAERLASLLLLMWTDEAGALWRNVVDATHNT
;
A
#
# COMPACT_ATOMS: atom_id res chain seq x y z
N GLN A 1 -0.36 20.25 6.34
CA GLN A 1 -1.53 19.38 6.57
C GLN A 1 -1.19 18.37 7.66
N THR A 2 -2.16 17.94 8.44
CA THR A 2 -2.02 16.91 9.47
C THR A 2 -1.75 15.54 8.83
N LEU A 3 -0.76 14.81 9.36
CA LEU A 3 -0.43 13.48 8.88
C LEU A 3 -1.17 12.42 9.71
N ILE A 4 -1.89 11.55 9.01
CA ILE A 4 -2.58 10.40 9.58
C ILE A 4 -1.71 9.16 9.32
N GLY A 5 -1.25 8.56 10.40
CA GLY A 5 -0.44 7.34 10.38
C GLY A 5 -1.16 6.14 10.96
N VAL A 6 -0.71 4.96 10.58
CA VAL A 6 -0.98 3.74 11.33
C VAL A 6 -0.03 3.63 12.53
N ARG A 7 -0.48 2.97 13.60
CA ARG A 7 0.31 2.81 14.84
C ARG A 7 1.69 2.22 14.55
N LYS A 8 2.64 2.53 15.43
CA LYS A 8 4.05 2.05 15.36
C LYS A 8 4.20 0.52 15.29
N SER A 9 3.24 -0.25 15.80
CA SER A 9 3.25 -1.71 15.70
C SER A 9 2.91 -2.24 14.31
N SER A 10 2.44 -1.39 13.38
CA SER A 10 2.16 -1.80 12.01
C SER A 10 3.46 -1.95 11.21
N GLY A 11 3.53 -2.99 10.37
CA GLY A 11 4.68 -3.19 9.48
C GLY A 11 4.89 -2.02 8.50
N ASN A 12 3.83 -1.29 8.14
CA ASN A 12 3.94 -0.11 7.28
C ASN A 12 4.68 1.01 7.98
N ARG A 13 4.33 1.30 9.24
CA ARG A 13 4.99 2.35 10.00
C ARG A 13 6.46 2.04 10.26
N GLN A 14 6.76 0.80 10.62
CA GLN A 14 8.14 0.33 10.78
C GLN A 14 8.95 0.49 9.49
N LEU A 15 8.37 0.14 8.34
CA LEU A 15 9.04 0.28 7.05
C LEU A 15 9.27 1.75 6.68
N ILE A 16 8.28 2.62 6.90
CA ILE A 16 8.41 4.07 6.67
C ILE A 16 9.51 4.66 7.56
N GLU A 17 9.48 4.38 8.86
CA GLU A 17 10.51 4.88 9.78
C GLU A 17 11.91 4.35 9.42
N LYS A 18 12.02 3.07 9.01
CA LYS A 18 13.28 2.50 8.55
C LYS A 18 13.81 3.20 7.29
N CYS A 19 12.96 3.47 6.31
CA CYS A 19 13.35 4.16 5.07
C CYS A 19 13.67 5.65 5.26
N LEU A 20 13.26 6.23 6.38
CA LEU A 20 13.54 7.63 6.72
C LEU A 20 14.69 7.77 7.73
N ALA A 21 15.23 6.67 8.25
CA ALA A 21 16.20 6.69 9.35
C ALA A 21 17.49 7.45 9.02
N ASP A 22 17.91 7.43 7.76
CA ASP A 22 19.09 8.13 7.22
C ASP A 22 18.74 9.43 6.47
N LYS A 23 17.47 9.81 6.46
CA LYS A 23 16.97 11.02 5.77
C LYS A 23 16.81 12.17 6.78
N PRO A 24 16.89 13.43 6.32
CA PRO A 24 16.70 14.59 7.19
C PRO A 24 15.24 14.79 7.65
N TRP A 25 14.31 14.00 7.10
CA TRP A 25 12.87 14.17 7.34
C TRP A 25 12.43 13.46 8.61
N ARG A 26 11.71 14.18 9.47
CA ARG A 26 10.96 13.61 10.59
C ARG A 26 9.49 13.83 10.34
N LEU A 27 8.74 12.74 10.31
CA LEU A 27 7.29 12.78 10.19
C LEU A 27 6.68 13.01 11.58
N ASP A 28 5.82 14.02 11.69
CA ASP A 28 5.00 14.26 12.87
C ASP A 28 3.62 13.62 12.66
N TRP A 29 3.31 12.62 13.47
CA TRP A 29 2.14 11.77 13.27
C TRP A 29 1.01 12.21 14.18
N PHE A 30 0.17 13.08 13.63
CA PHE A 30 -0.87 13.74 14.40
C PHE A 30 -2.00 12.78 14.80
N TYR A 31 -2.49 12.00 13.84
CA TYR A 31 -3.47 10.93 14.10
C TYR A 31 -2.80 9.57 13.99
N GLU A 32 -2.95 8.72 15.01
CA GLU A 32 -2.48 7.34 14.99
C GLU A 32 -3.65 6.34 15.04
N VAL A 33 -3.95 5.72 13.90
CA VAL A 33 -5.06 4.76 13.76
C VAL A 33 -4.58 3.32 13.73
N ARG A 34 -5.48 2.37 14.02
CA ARG A 34 -5.15 0.92 14.05
C ARG A 34 -5.06 0.29 12.66
N HIS A 35 -5.94 0.67 11.75
CA HIS A 35 -6.09 0.05 10.43
C HIS A 35 -5.95 1.08 9.31
N LEU A 36 -5.43 0.66 8.16
CA LEU A 36 -5.27 1.54 6.99
C LEU A 36 -6.62 2.06 6.47
N SER A 37 -7.68 1.24 6.55
CA SER A 37 -9.04 1.65 6.17
C SER A 37 -9.55 2.83 7.00
N THR A 38 -9.27 2.87 8.30
CA THR A 38 -9.60 4.02 9.15
C THR A 38 -8.79 5.25 8.74
N SER A 39 -7.52 5.06 8.38
CA SER A 39 -6.67 6.15 7.88
C SER A 39 -7.28 6.77 6.62
N LEU A 40 -7.67 5.93 5.67
CA LEU A 40 -8.31 6.36 4.43
C LEU A 40 -9.63 7.09 4.70
N GLY A 41 -10.50 6.56 5.57
CA GLY A 41 -11.76 7.22 5.91
C GLY A 41 -11.57 8.61 6.55
N LEU A 42 -10.50 8.82 7.32
CA LEU A 42 -10.15 10.15 7.85
C LEU A 42 -9.66 11.10 6.75
N VAL A 43 -8.94 10.60 5.76
CA VAL A 43 -8.54 11.38 4.57
C VAL A 43 -9.77 11.75 3.73
N GLU A 44 -10.68 10.80 3.48
CA GLU A 44 -11.94 11.02 2.76
C GLU A 44 -12.83 12.06 3.44
N ALA A 45 -12.82 12.09 4.78
CA ALA A 45 -13.52 13.09 5.58
C ALA A 45 -12.78 14.43 5.71
N GLY A 46 -11.59 14.59 5.09
CA GLY A 46 -10.84 15.84 5.04
C GLY A 46 -10.02 16.16 6.29
N LEU A 47 -9.74 15.18 7.16
CA LEU A 47 -9.00 15.42 8.42
C LEU A 47 -7.47 15.44 8.24
N GLY A 48 -6.96 15.18 7.03
CA GLY A 48 -5.53 15.24 6.75
C GLY A 48 -5.11 14.38 5.55
N VAL A 49 -3.83 14.03 5.52
CA VAL A 49 -3.21 13.20 4.48
C VAL A 49 -2.61 11.94 5.07
N SER A 50 -2.44 10.89 4.28
CA SER A 50 -1.81 9.64 4.73
C SER A 50 -0.88 9.07 3.67
N ALA A 51 0.25 8.52 4.12
CA ALA A 51 1.15 7.73 3.28
C ALA A 51 0.73 6.25 3.39
N LEU A 52 0.14 5.72 2.33
CA LEU A 52 -0.46 4.38 2.30
C LEU A 52 0.14 3.55 1.15
N PRO A 53 0.21 2.21 1.28
CA PRO A 53 0.60 1.37 0.15
C PRO A 53 -0.46 1.46 -0.96
N CYS A 54 -0.03 1.40 -2.23
CA CYS A 54 -0.93 1.51 -3.38
C CYS A 54 -2.13 0.54 -3.31
N LEU A 55 -1.91 -0.66 -2.77
CA LEU A 55 -2.96 -1.68 -2.60
C LEU A 55 -4.12 -1.24 -1.68
N ALA A 56 -3.91 -0.23 -0.83
CA ALA A 56 -4.96 0.32 0.03
C ALA A 56 -5.74 1.46 -0.64
N MET A 57 -5.38 1.88 -1.86
CA MET A 57 -6.09 2.94 -2.57
C MET A 57 -7.44 2.42 -3.10
N PRO A 58 -8.49 3.26 -3.07
CA PRO A 58 -9.75 2.92 -3.68
C PRO A 58 -9.58 2.79 -5.20
N HIS A 59 -10.03 1.67 -5.76
CA HIS A 59 -9.96 1.39 -7.20
C HIS A 59 -11.22 1.85 -7.95
N SER A 60 -12.22 2.39 -7.23
CA SER A 60 -13.48 2.85 -7.77
C SER A 60 -13.44 4.35 -8.11
N GLY A 61 -13.92 4.72 -9.30
CA GLY A 61 -13.87 6.08 -9.84
C GLY A 61 -14.64 7.17 -9.06
N ASN A 62 -15.34 6.83 -7.98
CA ASN A 62 -16.11 7.77 -7.16
C ASN A 62 -15.40 8.18 -5.85
N SER A 63 -14.09 7.94 -5.73
CA SER A 63 -13.37 8.39 -4.52
C SER A 63 -13.19 9.91 -4.55
N THR A 64 -13.43 10.55 -3.40
CA THR A 64 -13.13 11.97 -3.16
C THR A 64 -11.66 12.23 -2.88
N VAL A 65 -10.84 11.17 -2.82
CA VAL A 65 -9.41 11.23 -2.50
C VAL A 65 -8.59 11.01 -3.76
N VAL A 66 -7.55 11.82 -3.90
CA VAL A 66 -6.56 11.69 -4.97
C VAL A 66 -5.32 10.99 -4.43
N SER A 67 -4.85 9.99 -5.15
CA SER A 67 -3.57 9.32 -4.87
C SER A 67 -2.43 10.03 -5.58
N VAL A 68 -1.41 10.42 -4.81
CA VAL A 68 -0.17 11.02 -5.34
C VAL A 68 0.99 10.06 -5.09
N PRO A 69 1.75 9.64 -6.13
CA PRO A 69 2.87 8.73 -5.93
C PRO A 69 4.00 9.41 -5.13
N LEU A 70 4.60 8.65 -4.21
CA LEU A 70 5.80 9.09 -3.50
C LEU A 70 7.02 9.00 -4.43
N VAL A 71 7.79 10.09 -4.50
CA VAL A 71 8.97 10.19 -5.38
C VAL A 71 10.27 9.84 -4.63
N GLU A 72 10.47 10.40 -3.43
CA GLU A 72 11.64 10.10 -2.60
C GLU A 72 11.24 10.12 -1.11
N PRO A 73 11.44 9.02 -0.34
CA PRO A 73 11.88 7.72 -0.82
C PRO A 73 10.72 6.93 -1.46
N VAL A 74 11.00 6.18 -2.53
CA VAL A 74 10.07 5.15 -3.01
C VAL A 74 10.16 3.93 -2.09
N ILE A 75 9.10 3.66 -1.34
CA ILE A 75 9.06 2.54 -0.38
C ILE A 75 8.38 1.34 -1.04
N ARG A 76 9.11 0.22 -1.16
CA ARG A 76 8.60 -1.03 -1.72
C ARG A 76 8.52 -2.11 -0.65
N ARG A 77 7.45 -2.91 -0.69
CA ARG A 77 7.27 -4.09 0.14
C ARG A 77 6.93 -5.29 -0.74
N THR A 78 7.71 -6.35 -0.62
CA THR A 78 7.44 -7.62 -1.30
C THR A 78 6.30 -8.35 -0.61
N LEU A 79 5.32 -8.79 -1.40
CA LEU A 79 4.29 -9.74 -0.98
C LEU A 79 4.74 -11.14 -1.40
N GLY A 80 4.51 -12.12 -0.53
CA GLY A 80 4.94 -13.49 -0.76
C GLY A 80 3.97 -14.49 -0.15
N MET A 81 3.94 -15.68 -0.73
CA MET A 81 3.19 -16.82 -0.19
C MET A 81 4.10 -17.67 0.69
N ILE A 82 3.61 -18.05 1.87
CA ILE A 82 4.33 -18.90 2.80
C ILE A 82 3.62 -20.26 2.86
N ARG A 83 4.40 -21.34 2.80
CA ARG A 83 3.92 -22.71 3.00
C ARG A 83 4.78 -23.45 4.02
N VAL A 84 4.18 -24.44 4.69
CA VAL A 84 4.92 -25.33 5.58
C VAL A 84 5.86 -26.21 4.76
N LYS A 85 7.14 -26.22 5.11
CA LYS A 85 8.15 -27.05 4.45
C LYS A 85 7.75 -28.53 4.56
N ASN A 86 7.88 -29.26 3.45
CA ASN A 86 7.58 -30.70 3.36
C ASN A 86 6.13 -31.10 3.62
N ARG A 87 5.19 -30.15 3.71
CA ARG A 87 3.76 -30.46 3.73
C ARG A 87 3.20 -30.24 2.32
N PRO A 88 2.67 -31.29 1.65
CA PRO A 88 2.00 -31.10 0.38
C PRO A 88 0.77 -30.21 0.57
N LEU A 89 0.48 -29.39 -0.43
CA LEU A 89 -0.73 -28.59 -0.45
C LEU A 89 -1.93 -29.51 -0.76
N SER A 90 -3.12 -29.16 -0.26
CA SER A 90 -4.34 -29.79 -0.75
C SER A 90 -4.59 -29.35 -2.20
N ALA A 91 -5.35 -30.14 -2.97
CA ALA A 91 -5.69 -29.77 -4.35
C ALA A 91 -6.30 -28.36 -4.44
N ALA A 92 -7.16 -27.96 -3.49
CA ALA A 92 -7.72 -26.62 -3.43
C ALA A 92 -6.65 -25.54 -3.17
N ALA A 93 -5.69 -25.79 -2.27
CA ALA A 93 -4.61 -24.86 -1.98
C ALA A 93 -3.62 -24.73 -3.14
N GLU A 94 -3.35 -25.81 -3.87
CA GLU A 94 -2.56 -25.76 -5.11
C GLU A 94 -3.24 -24.90 -6.16
N ARG A 95 -4.55 -25.07 -6.37
CA ARG A 95 -5.31 -24.24 -7.30
C ARG A 95 -5.30 -22.77 -6.90
N LEU A 96 -5.48 -22.45 -5.62
CA LEU A 96 -5.38 -21.07 -5.15
C LEU A 96 -3.98 -20.49 -5.39
N ALA A 97 -2.92 -21.22 -5.06
CA ALA A 97 -1.55 -20.76 -5.26
C ALA A 97 -1.25 -20.52 -6.75
N SER A 98 -1.70 -21.40 -7.64
CA SER A 98 -1.58 -21.22 -9.09
C SER A 98 -2.34 -19.98 -9.58
N LEU A 99 -3.57 -19.76 -9.11
CA LEU A 99 -4.36 -18.57 -9.46
C LEU A 99 -3.69 -17.28 -9.01
N LEU A 100 -3.19 -17.24 -7.77
CA LEU A 100 -2.47 -16.08 -7.24
C LEU A 100 -1.21 -15.78 -8.04
N LEU A 101 -0.44 -16.82 -8.42
CA LEU A 101 0.75 -16.64 -9.24
C LEU A 101 0.42 -16.15 -10.64
N LEU A 102 -0.64 -16.67 -11.27
CA LEU A 102 -1.07 -16.23 -12.59
C LEU A 102 -1.49 -14.75 -12.58
N MET A 103 -2.38 -14.38 -11.67
CA MET A 103 -2.87 -12.99 -11.55
C MET A 103 -1.73 -12.01 -11.27
N TRP A 104 -0.77 -12.39 -10.41
CA TRP A 104 0.31 -11.49 -10.02
C TRP A 104 1.43 -11.40 -11.07
N THR A 105 1.59 -12.39 -11.95
CA THR A 105 2.63 -12.38 -12.98
C THR A 105 2.20 -11.66 -14.26
N ASP A 106 0.92 -11.72 -14.64
CA ASP A 106 0.38 -11.00 -15.80
C ASP A 106 0.18 -9.49 -15.53
N GLU A 107 -0.20 -9.10 -14.32
CA GLU A 107 -0.43 -7.70 -13.98
C GLU A 107 0.75 -6.97 -13.34
N ALA A 108 1.87 -7.66 -13.06
CA ALA A 108 3.06 -7.04 -12.49
C ALA A 108 3.73 -6.00 -13.40
N GLY A 109 3.35 -5.89 -14.68
CA GLY A 109 3.72 -4.75 -15.54
C GLY A 109 2.64 -3.67 -15.62
N ALA A 110 1.37 -4.03 -15.44
CA ALA A 110 0.22 -3.15 -15.67
C ALA A 110 -0.21 -2.37 -14.42
N LEU A 111 -0.11 -2.96 -13.22
CA LEU A 111 -0.49 -2.35 -11.93
C LEU A 111 0.49 -1.27 -11.44
N TRP A 112 1.67 -1.17 -12.07
CA TRP A 112 2.69 -0.17 -11.74
C TRP A 112 2.74 0.99 -12.74
N ARG A 113 1.79 1.06 -13.70
CA ARG A 113 1.61 2.28 -14.48
C ARG A 113 1.08 3.34 -13.55
N ASN A 114 1.85 4.40 -13.38
CA ASN A 114 1.51 5.49 -12.49
C ASN A 114 0.14 6.01 -12.87
N VAL A 115 -0.76 6.20 -11.90
CA VAL A 115 -2.08 6.80 -12.15
C VAL A 115 -1.97 8.21 -12.78
N VAL A 116 -0.80 8.86 -12.68
CA VAL A 116 -0.49 10.12 -13.36
C VAL A 116 -0.29 10.00 -14.88
N ASP A 117 0.02 8.81 -15.42
CA ASP A 117 0.18 8.64 -16.88
C ASP A 117 -1.18 8.55 -17.62
N ALA A 118 -2.29 8.39 -16.90
CA ALA A 118 -3.62 8.25 -17.48
C ALA A 118 -4.36 9.59 -17.71
N THR A 119 -3.81 10.74 -17.29
CA THR A 119 -4.52 12.04 -17.35
C THR A 119 -3.80 13.13 -18.15
N HIS A 120 -2.83 12.80 -19.00
CA HIS A 120 -2.27 13.72 -20.01
C HIS A 120 -2.48 13.18 -21.43
N ASN A 121 -3.74 12.93 -21.80
CA ASN A 121 -4.14 12.93 -23.22
C ASN A 121 -5.67 13.15 -23.32
N THR A 122 -6.11 14.41 -23.26
CA THR A 122 -6.97 15.12 -24.24
C THR A 122 -7.31 16.49 -23.65
#